data_AF-A0A7W0RXL1-F1
#
_entry.id   AF-A0A7W0RXL1-F1
#
_cell.length_a   1.000
_cell.length_b   1.000
_cell.length_c   1.000
_cell.angle_alpha   90.00
_cell.angle_beta   90.00
_cell.angle_gamma   90.00
#
_symmetry.space_group_name_H-M   'P 1'
#
loop_
_entity.id
_entity.type
_entity.pdbx_description
1 polymer ?
#
loop_
_entity_poly.entity_id
_entity_poly.type
_entity_poly.pdbx_seq_one_letter_code
_entity_poly.pdbx_strand_id
1 'polypeptide(L)'
;MDALVIRDGDVDTAVIAEFERDRRHLLRRGIALGGAAIAATSIPLLLKVRTAFAQADGDAGILESAVGVEQIAVFAYTAAIDSGLLEPDVEDVARLFRKHEQEHADGLITALRDLGGTAPPRPKSVEDVDEVVKGLGDVRSQADVANFAIELETAGIAAYYDAHQKLQDAKLLQTGASIMANEGQHLVVLRQTLGRPRVPNAFETGEK
;
A
#
# COMPACT_ATOMS: atom_id res chain seq x y z
N MET A 1 11.26 -28.70 -15.41
CA MET A 1 10.94 -27.48 -14.65
C MET A 1 12.18 -26.64 -14.69
N ASP A 2 12.25 -25.70 -15.62
CA ASP A 2 13.38 -24.77 -15.70
C ASP A 2 13.28 -23.79 -14.54
N ALA A 3 14.26 -23.84 -13.65
CA ALA A 3 14.37 -22.91 -12.54
C ALA A 3 14.64 -21.52 -13.11
N LEU A 4 13.77 -20.56 -12.79
CA LEU A 4 13.98 -19.15 -13.08
C LEU A 4 15.17 -18.67 -12.22
N VAL A 5 16.38 -18.74 -12.78
CA VAL A 5 17.57 -18.16 -12.16
C VAL A 5 17.55 -16.66 -12.44
N ILE A 6 17.02 -15.88 -11.50
CA ILE A 6 17.23 -14.43 -11.48
C ILE A 6 18.69 -14.21 -11.06
N ARG A 7 19.52 -13.74 -11.99
CA ARG A 7 20.89 -13.29 -11.70
C ARG A 7 20.80 -11.89 -11.10
N ASP A 8 21.47 -11.68 -9.98
CA ASP A 8 21.56 -10.39 -9.33
C ASP A 8 22.30 -9.38 -10.23
N GLY A 9 21.74 -8.18 -10.38
CA GLY A 9 22.45 -7.02 -10.89
C GLY A 9 22.34 -6.67 -12.38
N ASP A 10 21.14 -6.60 -12.96
CA ASP A 10 20.79 -5.59 -13.99
C ASP A 10 19.33 -5.80 -14.44
N VAL A 11 18.38 -5.26 -13.68
CA VAL A 11 17.13 -4.87 -14.34
C VAL A 11 17.54 -3.70 -15.24
N ASP A 12 17.59 -3.93 -16.55
CA ASP A 12 18.03 -2.93 -17.51
C ASP A 12 17.27 -1.62 -17.25
N THR A 13 18.00 -0.57 -16.90
CA THR A 13 17.42 0.78 -16.70
C THR A 13 16.57 1.21 -17.89
N ALA A 14 16.83 0.68 -19.10
CA ALA A 14 15.99 0.86 -20.27
C ALA A 14 14.58 0.26 -20.11
N VAL A 15 14.45 -0.92 -19.49
CA VAL A 15 13.17 -1.58 -19.20
C VAL A 15 12.38 -0.78 -18.16
N ILE A 16 13.05 -0.28 -17.11
CA ILE A 16 12.42 0.61 -16.13
C ILE A 16 11.99 1.93 -16.80
N ALA A 17 12.85 2.51 -17.64
CA ALA A 17 12.57 3.76 -18.34
C ALA A 17 11.52 3.64 -19.46
N GLU A 18 11.37 2.46 -20.06
CA GLU A 18 10.32 2.11 -21.02
C GLU A 18 8.97 1.99 -20.30
N PHE A 19 8.94 1.23 -19.18
CA PHE A 19 7.78 1.15 -18.30
C PHE A 19 7.30 2.54 -17.83
N GLU A 20 8.21 3.41 -17.40
CA GLU A 20 7.85 4.78 -17.00
C GLU A 20 7.37 5.68 -18.16
N ARG A 21 7.87 5.47 -19.38
CA ARG A 21 7.44 6.22 -20.58
C ARG A 21 6.03 5.82 -20.99
N ASP A 22 5.75 4.52 -21.00
CA ASP A 22 4.43 4.00 -21.29
C ASP A 22 3.41 4.46 -20.23
N ARG A 23 3.80 4.49 -18.95
CA ARG A 23 3.03 5.11 -17.85
C ARG A 23 2.61 6.55 -18.16
N ARG A 24 3.57 7.42 -18.49
CA ARG A 24 3.29 8.86 -18.77
C ARG A 24 2.42 9.04 -20.02
N HIS A 25 2.56 8.15 -21.00
CA HIS A 25 1.79 8.22 -22.25
C HIS A 25 0.35 7.71 -22.07
N LEU A 26 0.12 6.67 -21.27
CA LEU A 26 -1.21 6.15 -20.95
C LEU A 26 -2.03 7.14 -20.10
N LEU A 27 -1.41 7.78 -19.08
CA LEU A 27 -2.07 8.83 -18.29
C LEU A 27 -2.46 10.05 -19.15
N ARG A 28 -1.59 10.48 -20.06
CA ARG A 28 -1.87 11.60 -20.98
C ARG A 28 -2.97 11.28 -22.00
N ARG A 29 -3.07 10.02 -22.43
CA ARG A 29 -4.14 9.57 -23.34
C ARG A 29 -5.48 9.36 -22.63
N GLY A 30 -5.48 8.88 -21.38
CA GLY A 30 -6.69 8.72 -20.57
C GLY A 30 -7.38 10.05 -20.23
N ILE A 31 -6.61 11.14 -20.09
CA ILE A 31 -7.15 12.50 -19.90
C ILE A 31 -7.78 13.05 -21.19
N ALA A 32 -7.33 12.61 -22.37
CA ALA A 32 -7.75 13.16 -23.66
C ALA A 32 -8.93 12.42 -24.32
N LEU A 33 -9.24 11.20 -23.89
CA LEU A 33 -10.32 10.37 -24.45
C LEU A 33 -11.12 9.76 -23.30
N GLY A 34 -12.27 10.36 -22.96
CA GLY A 34 -13.17 9.92 -21.89
C GLY A 34 -13.81 8.55 -22.13
N GLY A 35 -13.01 7.48 -22.11
CA GLY A 35 -13.43 6.13 -22.46
C GLY A 35 -12.53 5.05 -21.85
N ALA A 36 -12.73 4.78 -20.56
CA ALA A 36 -12.69 3.44 -19.95
C ALA A 36 -13.09 3.59 -18.47
N ALA A 37 -14.36 3.41 -18.16
CA ALA A 37 -14.82 3.25 -16.78
C ALA A 37 -14.40 1.86 -16.27
N ILE A 38 -13.13 1.71 -15.91
CA ILE A 38 -12.69 0.65 -15.00
C ILE A 38 -12.73 1.29 -13.61
N ALA A 39 -13.68 0.85 -12.78
CA ALA A 39 -13.91 1.22 -11.37
C ALA A 39 -12.90 2.24 -10.78
N ALA A 40 -13.19 3.52 -11.00
CA ALA A 40 -12.39 4.65 -10.55
C ALA A 40 -12.68 5.01 -9.08
N THR A 41 -12.81 4.01 -8.19
CA THR A 41 -13.02 4.24 -6.76
C THR A 41 -11.71 4.47 -6.00
N SER A 42 -10.56 4.01 -6.53
CA SER A 42 -9.26 4.04 -5.84
C SER A 42 -8.41 5.31 -6.05
N ILE A 43 -8.77 6.17 -7.01
CA ILE A 43 -7.99 7.39 -7.33
C ILE A 43 -7.89 8.36 -6.13
N PRO A 44 -8.96 8.61 -5.34
CA PRO A 44 -8.90 9.55 -4.23
C PRO A 44 -7.97 9.10 -3.09
N LEU A 45 -7.94 7.80 -2.79
CA LEU A 45 -7.10 7.21 -1.75
C LEU A 45 -5.61 7.39 -2.08
N LEU A 46 -5.20 6.91 -3.26
CA LEU A 46 -3.81 7.00 -3.73
C LEU A 46 -3.32 8.45 -3.74
N LEU A 47 -4.16 9.38 -4.21
CA LEU A 47 -3.79 10.80 -4.24
C LEU A 47 -3.59 11.37 -2.84
N LYS A 48 -4.48 11.09 -1.87
CA LYS A 48 -4.35 11.62 -0.50
C LYS A 48 -3.07 11.12 0.19
N VAL A 49 -2.82 9.81 0.13
CA VAL A 49 -1.62 9.21 0.72
C VAL A 49 -0.37 9.78 0.04
N ARG A 50 -0.31 9.80 -1.30
CA ARG A 50 0.81 10.39 -2.02
C ARG A 50 1.00 11.88 -1.71
N THR A 51 -0.07 12.66 -1.54
CA THR A 51 0.06 14.08 -1.16
C THR A 51 0.66 14.27 0.22
N ALA A 52 0.33 13.40 1.20
CA ALA A 52 0.92 13.46 2.53
C ALA A 52 2.44 13.23 2.48
N PHE A 53 2.88 12.17 1.78
CA PHE A 53 4.30 11.91 1.56
C PHE A 53 4.98 12.98 0.68
N ALA A 54 4.25 13.58 -0.26
CA ALA A 54 4.75 14.67 -1.10
C ALA A 54 5.05 15.93 -0.28
N GLN A 55 4.25 16.21 0.75
CA GLN A 55 4.36 17.37 1.64
C GLN A 55 5.26 17.12 2.86
N ALA A 56 5.67 15.88 3.10
CA ALA A 56 6.55 15.53 4.20
C ALA A 56 7.93 16.22 4.12
N ASP A 57 8.32 16.85 5.22
CA ASP A 57 9.61 17.52 5.38
C ASP A 57 10.65 16.57 6.01
N GLY A 58 11.59 16.12 5.20
CA GLY A 58 12.68 15.23 5.61
C GLY A 58 12.21 13.85 6.10
N ASP A 59 13.16 13.06 6.59
CA ASP A 59 12.91 11.66 6.97
C ASP A 59 11.86 11.52 8.08
N ALA A 60 11.84 12.45 9.05
CA ALA A 60 10.86 12.43 10.14
C ALA A 60 9.42 12.64 9.64
N GLY A 61 9.18 13.60 8.73
CA GLY A 61 7.85 13.81 8.16
C GLY A 61 7.38 12.64 7.30
N ILE A 62 8.31 11.98 6.61
CA ILE A 62 8.01 10.78 5.82
C ILE A 62 7.60 9.63 6.74
N LEU A 63 8.34 9.40 7.83
CA LEU A 63 8.00 8.39 8.82
C LEU A 63 6.68 8.70 9.55
N GLU A 64 6.39 9.96 9.86
CA GLU A 64 5.10 10.36 10.43
C GLU A 64 3.93 9.96 9.50
N SER A 65 4.06 10.26 8.21
CA SER A 65 3.08 9.87 7.19
C SER A 65 2.96 8.35 7.06
N ALA A 66 4.08 7.63 7.07
CA ALA A 66 4.11 6.16 6.99
C ALA A 66 3.43 5.52 8.20
N VAL A 67 3.73 5.97 9.42
CA VAL A 67 3.05 5.50 10.64
C VAL A 67 1.54 5.69 10.53
N GLY A 68 1.08 6.82 9.98
CA GLY A 68 -0.35 7.05 9.76
C GLY A 68 -0.99 6.01 8.84
N VAL A 69 -0.34 5.66 7.74
CA VAL A 69 -0.81 4.62 6.79
C VAL A 69 -0.87 3.24 7.47
N GLU A 70 0.19 2.83 8.16
CA GLU A 70 0.22 1.54 8.87
C GLU A 70 -0.87 1.45 9.95
N GLN A 71 -1.09 2.54 10.70
CA GLN A 71 -2.15 2.57 11.72
C GLN A 71 -3.56 2.47 11.12
N ILE A 72 -3.77 3.03 9.92
CA ILE A 72 -5.01 2.86 9.17
C ILE A 72 -5.18 1.40 8.73
N ALA A 73 -4.11 0.75 8.26
CA ALA A 73 -4.13 -0.66 7.87
C ALA A 73 -4.44 -1.58 9.06
N VAL A 74 -3.80 -1.35 10.22
CA VAL A 74 -4.14 -2.05 11.48
C VAL A 74 -5.63 -1.89 11.81
N PHE A 75 -6.18 -0.68 11.73
CA PHE A 75 -7.59 -0.44 12.02
C PHE A 75 -8.50 -1.16 11.01
N ALA A 76 -8.21 -1.03 9.72
CA ALA A 76 -8.99 -1.65 8.65
C ALA A 76 -9.07 -3.17 8.79
N TYR A 77 -7.95 -3.85 9.03
CA TYR A 77 -7.97 -5.28 9.26
C TYR A 77 -8.67 -5.67 10.56
N THR A 78 -8.56 -4.85 11.62
CA THR A 78 -9.34 -5.07 12.85
C THR A 78 -10.84 -4.98 12.59
N ALA A 79 -11.29 -3.94 11.88
CA ALA A 79 -12.69 -3.76 11.51
C ALA A 79 -13.20 -4.90 10.61
N ALA A 80 -12.37 -5.37 9.67
CA ALA A 80 -12.69 -6.52 8.83
C ALA A 80 -12.90 -7.80 9.64
N ILE A 81 -12.01 -8.10 10.59
CA ILE A 81 -12.11 -9.25 11.49
C ILE A 81 -13.37 -9.14 12.36
N ASP A 82 -13.60 -7.97 12.97
CA ASP A 82 -14.72 -7.75 13.88
C ASP A 82 -16.08 -7.68 13.17
N SER A 83 -16.10 -7.49 11.86
CA SER A 83 -17.33 -7.45 11.05
C SER A 83 -18.07 -8.80 10.98
N GLY A 84 -17.37 -9.91 11.19
CA GLY A 84 -17.90 -11.27 11.01
C GLY A 84 -18.24 -11.62 9.55
N LEU A 85 -17.74 -10.85 8.57
CA LEU A 85 -18.00 -11.08 7.14
C LEU A 85 -17.05 -12.11 6.50
N LEU A 86 -15.97 -12.49 7.19
CA LEU A 86 -14.91 -13.34 6.65
C LEU A 86 -15.20 -14.82 6.93
N GLU A 87 -14.92 -15.66 5.94
CA GLU A 87 -14.81 -17.10 6.12
C GLU A 87 -13.57 -17.40 6.99
N PRO A 88 -13.57 -18.51 7.77
CA PRO A 88 -12.53 -18.77 8.77
C PRO A 88 -11.09 -18.68 8.23
N ASP A 89 -10.83 -19.28 7.06
CA ASP A 89 -9.49 -19.27 6.46
C ASP A 89 -9.05 -17.86 6.03
N VAL A 90 -10.00 -16.99 5.63
CA VAL A 90 -9.71 -15.60 5.24
C VAL A 90 -9.56 -14.72 6.48
N GLU A 91 -10.31 -15.00 7.55
CA GLU A 91 -10.14 -14.33 8.84
C GLU A 91 -8.75 -14.57 9.43
N ASP A 92 -8.22 -15.80 9.35
CA ASP A 92 -6.86 -16.12 9.79
C ASP A 92 -5.80 -15.34 9.00
N VAL A 93 -5.99 -15.18 7.70
CA VAL A 93 -5.14 -14.31 6.85
C VAL A 93 -5.24 -12.85 7.29
N ALA A 94 -6.45 -12.33 7.53
CA ALA A 94 -6.64 -10.96 7.99
C ALA A 94 -5.98 -10.71 9.36
N ARG A 95 -6.03 -11.71 10.27
CA ARG A 95 -5.34 -11.66 11.58
C ARG A 95 -3.83 -11.61 11.42
N LEU A 96 -3.28 -12.35 10.46
CA LEU A 96 -1.85 -12.32 10.13
C LEU A 96 -1.45 -10.94 9.58
N PHE A 97 -2.19 -10.39 8.62
CA PHE A 97 -1.88 -9.09 8.03
C PHE A 97 -1.97 -7.98 9.07
N ARG A 98 -3.05 -7.92 9.87
CA ARG A 98 -3.13 -6.99 11.01
C ARG A 98 -1.90 -7.05 11.92
N LYS A 99 -1.33 -8.24 12.14
CA LYS A 99 -0.13 -8.40 12.95
C LYS A 99 1.10 -7.80 12.25
N HIS A 100 1.27 -8.05 10.94
CA HIS A 100 2.34 -7.44 10.16
C HIS A 100 2.23 -5.91 10.14
N GLU A 101 1.05 -5.35 9.84
CA GLU A 101 0.80 -3.89 9.89
C GLU A 101 1.16 -3.29 11.26
N GLN A 102 0.85 -4.01 12.35
CA GLN A 102 1.20 -3.56 13.69
C GLN A 102 2.71 -3.58 13.93
N GLU A 103 3.42 -4.60 13.44
CA GLU A 103 4.88 -4.70 13.51
C GLU A 103 5.56 -3.62 12.64
N HIS A 104 5.01 -3.31 11.47
CA HIS A 104 5.44 -2.18 10.62
C HIS A 104 5.26 -0.85 11.36
N ALA A 105 4.05 -0.58 11.87
CA ALA A 105 3.75 0.63 12.62
C ALA A 105 4.69 0.81 13.82
N ASP A 106 4.92 -0.23 14.62
CA ASP A 106 5.75 -0.15 15.82
C ASP A 106 7.23 0.09 15.48
N GLY A 107 7.72 -0.52 14.40
CA GLY A 107 9.08 -0.29 13.88
C GLY A 107 9.27 1.16 13.42
N LEU A 108 8.33 1.68 12.64
CA LEU A 108 8.37 3.07 12.14
C LEU A 108 8.19 4.08 13.27
N ILE A 109 7.33 3.82 14.26
CA ILE A 109 7.17 4.67 15.46
C ILE A 109 8.50 4.76 16.22
N THR A 110 9.20 3.62 16.35
CA THR A 110 10.52 3.60 17.01
C THR A 110 11.51 4.46 16.23
N ALA A 111 11.62 4.27 14.91
CA ALA A 111 12.50 5.07 14.07
C ALA A 111 12.15 6.57 14.08
N LEU A 112 10.86 6.92 14.07
CA LEU A 112 10.38 8.29 14.13
C LEU A 112 10.77 8.97 15.44
N ARG A 113 10.66 8.25 16.56
CA ARG A 113 11.09 8.76 17.88
C ARG A 113 12.59 8.99 17.94
N ASP A 114 13.40 8.14 17.31
CA ASP A 114 14.85 8.32 17.23
C ASP A 114 15.23 9.59 16.45
N LEU A 115 14.39 10.02 15.50
CA LEU A 115 14.52 11.31 14.80
C LEU A 115 13.92 12.51 15.57
N GLY A 116 13.41 12.29 16.79
CA GLY A 116 12.76 13.33 17.60
C GLY A 116 11.32 13.65 17.18
N GLY A 117 10.73 12.85 16.29
CA GLY A 117 9.34 12.99 15.85
C GLY A 117 8.32 12.41 16.84
N THR A 118 7.05 12.70 16.59
CA THR A 118 5.92 12.20 17.39
C THR A 118 5.00 11.40 16.50
N ALA A 119 4.64 10.19 16.93
CA ALA A 119 3.70 9.35 16.19
C ALA A 119 2.32 10.02 16.10
N PRO A 120 1.66 9.98 14.92
CA PRO A 120 0.29 10.46 14.79
C PRO A 120 -0.66 9.62 15.67
N PRO A 121 -1.83 10.18 16.03
CA PRO A 121 -2.85 9.45 16.76
C PRO A 121 -3.40 8.30 15.91
N ARG A 122 -3.63 7.15 16.55
CA ARG A 122 -4.31 6.02 15.91
C ARG A 122 -5.75 6.39 15.56
N PRO A 123 -6.27 5.94 14.39
CA PRO A 123 -7.70 6.00 14.09
C PRO A 123 -8.52 5.31 15.18
N LYS A 124 -9.67 5.87 15.52
CA LYS A 124 -10.56 5.37 16.57
C LYS A 124 -11.91 4.93 16.03
N SER A 125 -12.25 5.32 14.81
CA SER A 125 -13.50 4.95 14.17
C SER A 125 -13.33 4.73 12.67
N VAL A 126 -14.37 4.16 12.06
CA VAL A 126 -14.44 3.97 10.61
C VAL A 126 -14.43 5.33 9.90
N GLU A 127 -15.03 6.35 10.49
CA GLU A 127 -15.05 7.71 9.96
C GLU A 127 -13.64 8.31 9.89
N ASP A 128 -12.81 8.13 10.93
CA ASP A 128 -11.40 8.55 10.90
C ASP A 128 -10.63 7.91 9.72
N VAL A 129 -10.92 6.65 9.44
CA VAL A 129 -10.33 5.95 8.28
C VAL A 129 -10.91 6.47 6.97
N ASP A 130 -12.24 6.60 6.84
CA ASP A 130 -12.91 7.06 5.61
C ASP A 130 -12.56 8.51 5.22
N GLU A 131 -12.11 9.33 6.17
CA GLU A 131 -11.51 10.64 5.90
C GLU A 131 -10.24 10.55 5.05
N VAL A 132 -9.49 9.46 5.15
CA VAL A 132 -8.24 9.21 4.40
C VAL A 132 -8.48 8.22 3.26
N VAL A 133 -9.12 7.10 3.59
CA VAL A 133 -9.35 5.90 2.79
C VAL A 133 -10.84 5.58 2.74
N LYS A 134 -11.55 6.17 1.78
CA LYS A 134 -12.98 5.95 1.62
C LYS A 134 -13.31 4.49 1.32
N GLY A 135 -14.38 4.00 1.94
CA GLY A 135 -15.07 2.77 1.56
C GLY A 135 -15.08 1.71 2.66
N LEU A 136 -14.38 1.93 3.78
CA LEU A 136 -14.42 0.98 4.90
C LEU A 136 -15.84 0.89 5.48
N GLY A 137 -16.52 2.04 5.59
CA GLY A 137 -17.91 2.11 6.02
C GLY A 137 -18.91 1.45 5.06
N ASP A 138 -18.52 1.14 3.83
CA ASP A 138 -19.38 0.59 2.77
C ASP A 138 -19.20 -0.93 2.57
N VAL A 139 -18.25 -1.57 3.26
CA VAL A 139 -17.97 -3.00 3.14
C VAL A 139 -19.15 -3.86 3.66
N ARG A 140 -19.68 -4.77 2.84
CA ARG A 140 -20.83 -5.63 3.20
C ARG A 140 -20.61 -7.12 2.97
N SER A 141 -19.45 -7.52 2.43
CA SER A 141 -19.11 -8.91 2.12
C SER A 141 -17.61 -9.15 2.21
N GLN A 142 -17.17 -10.42 2.29
CA GLN A 142 -15.76 -10.80 2.19
C GLN A 142 -15.11 -10.26 0.90
N ALA A 143 -15.85 -10.24 -0.21
CA ALA A 143 -15.35 -9.70 -1.46
C ALA A 143 -15.11 -8.19 -1.36
N ASP A 144 -15.99 -7.45 -0.68
CA ASP A 144 -15.80 -6.01 -0.44
C ASP A 144 -14.60 -5.77 0.49
N VAL A 145 -14.43 -6.58 1.54
CA VAL A 145 -13.26 -6.52 2.43
C VAL A 145 -11.98 -6.69 1.62
N ALA A 146 -11.89 -7.76 0.82
CA ALA A 146 -10.68 -8.05 0.04
C ALA A 146 -10.41 -6.99 -1.03
N ASN A 147 -11.45 -6.40 -1.63
CA ASN A 147 -11.27 -5.28 -2.55
C ASN A 147 -10.74 -4.03 -1.85
N PHE A 148 -11.32 -3.67 -0.70
CA PHE A 148 -10.86 -2.55 0.10
C PHE A 148 -9.40 -2.75 0.55
N ALA A 149 -9.06 -3.95 1.06
CA ALA A 149 -7.71 -4.30 1.46
C ALA A 149 -6.72 -4.17 0.28
N ILE A 150 -7.06 -4.68 -0.91
CA ILE A 150 -6.22 -4.50 -2.11
C ILE A 150 -5.97 -3.02 -2.40
N GLU A 151 -7.00 -2.17 -2.31
CA GLU A 151 -6.84 -0.74 -2.54
C GLU A 151 -5.94 -0.08 -1.49
N LEU A 152 -6.07 -0.48 -0.23
CA LEU A 152 -5.24 -0.02 0.87
C LEU A 152 -3.78 -0.42 0.70
N GLU A 153 -3.48 -1.71 0.44
CA GLU A 153 -2.10 -2.16 0.22
C GLU A 153 -1.48 -1.54 -1.03
N THR A 154 -2.26 -1.39 -2.10
CA THR A 154 -1.82 -0.69 -3.31
C THR A 154 -1.41 0.75 -2.97
N ALA A 155 -2.17 1.43 -2.10
CA ALA A 155 -1.85 2.77 -1.65
C ALA A 155 -0.63 2.82 -0.73
N GLY A 156 -0.47 1.86 0.18
CA GLY A 156 0.73 1.70 1.00
C GLY A 156 1.99 1.52 0.16
N ILE A 157 1.96 0.59 -0.81
CA ILE A 157 3.07 0.37 -1.75
C ILE A 157 3.40 1.64 -2.54
N ALA A 158 2.38 2.34 -3.07
CA ALA A 158 2.58 3.58 -3.78
C ALA A 158 3.23 4.67 -2.90
N ALA A 159 2.87 4.72 -1.62
CA ALA A 159 3.41 5.64 -0.65
C ALA A 159 4.88 5.36 -0.35
N TYR A 160 5.21 4.09 -0.07
CA TYR A 160 6.60 3.67 0.13
C TYR A 160 7.42 3.91 -1.13
N TYR A 161 6.91 3.57 -2.31
CA TYR A 161 7.62 3.81 -3.56
C TYR A 161 8.04 5.29 -3.71
N ASP A 162 7.12 6.22 -3.43
CA ASP A 162 7.42 7.66 -3.45
C ASP A 162 8.34 8.10 -2.30
N ALA A 163 8.19 7.50 -1.11
CA ALA A 163 9.04 7.74 0.06
C ALA A 163 10.51 7.42 -0.22
N HIS A 164 10.79 6.30 -0.89
CA HIS A 164 12.15 5.88 -1.24
C HIS A 164 12.89 6.89 -2.11
N GLN A 165 12.18 7.74 -2.85
CA GLN A 165 12.80 8.79 -3.66
C GLN A 165 13.29 9.98 -2.82
N LYS A 166 12.83 10.08 -1.57
CA LYS A 166 13.05 11.24 -0.70
C LYS A 166 13.82 10.93 0.57
N LEU A 167 13.71 9.71 1.09
CA LEU A 167 14.43 9.27 2.28
C LEU A 167 15.94 9.44 2.09
N GLN A 168 16.60 10.04 3.09
CA GLN A 168 18.03 10.30 3.09
C GLN A 168 18.81 9.26 3.89
N ASP A 169 18.24 8.76 5.00
CA ASP A 169 18.86 7.72 5.80
C ASP A 169 18.74 6.33 5.12
N ALA A 170 19.91 5.69 4.93
CA ALA A 170 20.01 4.40 4.26
C ALA A 170 19.32 3.24 5.00
N LYS A 171 19.25 3.30 6.34
CA LYS A 171 18.52 2.28 7.12
C LYS A 171 17.02 2.47 6.97
N LEU A 172 16.54 3.71 6.92
CA LEU A 172 15.12 3.98 6.66
C LEU A 172 14.70 3.52 5.27
N LEU A 173 15.57 3.73 4.26
CA LEU A 173 15.38 3.15 2.93
C LEU A 173 15.28 1.62 2.97
N GLN A 174 16.14 0.94 3.71
CA GLN A 174 16.09 -0.53 3.85
C GLN A 174 14.81 -1.00 4.56
N THR A 175 14.42 -0.32 5.64
CA THR A 175 13.19 -0.61 6.38
C THR A 175 11.97 -0.43 5.47
N GLY A 176 11.85 0.71 4.79
CA GLY A 176 10.76 0.97 3.85
C GLY A 176 10.68 -0.07 2.73
N ALA A 177 11.84 -0.51 2.21
CA ALA A 177 11.88 -1.50 1.13
C ALA A 177 11.41 -2.87 1.62
N SER A 178 11.77 -3.24 2.85
CA SER A 178 11.32 -4.49 3.46
C SER A 178 9.81 -4.51 3.72
N ILE A 179 9.24 -3.38 4.16
CA ILE A 179 7.79 -3.23 4.36
C ILE A 179 7.07 -3.30 3.00
N MET A 180 7.49 -2.50 2.03
CA MET A 180 6.91 -2.50 0.68
C MET A 180 6.93 -3.89 0.02
N ALA A 181 7.99 -4.69 0.26
CA ALA A 181 8.06 -6.06 -0.22
C ALA A 181 7.07 -7.01 0.48
N ASN A 182 6.79 -6.79 1.77
CA ASN A 182 5.77 -7.52 2.52
C ASN A 182 4.36 -7.18 2.02
N GLU A 183 4.06 -5.90 1.79
CA GLU A 183 2.77 -5.49 1.22
C GLU A 183 2.52 -6.08 -0.17
N GLY A 184 3.58 -6.24 -0.97
CA GLY A 184 3.49 -6.96 -2.24
C GLY A 184 3.05 -8.43 -2.05
N GLN A 185 3.46 -9.09 -0.97
CA GLN A 185 3.01 -10.44 -0.62
C GLN A 185 1.55 -10.44 -0.15
N HIS A 186 1.12 -9.43 0.63
CA HIS A 186 -0.28 -9.25 1.01
C HIS A 186 -1.17 -9.17 -0.23
N LEU A 187 -0.79 -8.36 -1.23
CA LEU A 187 -1.51 -8.26 -2.50
C LEU A 187 -1.64 -9.60 -3.22
N VAL A 188 -0.60 -10.43 -3.25
CA VAL A 188 -0.64 -11.76 -3.88
C VAL A 188 -1.74 -12.63 -3.25
N VAL A 189 -1.79 -12.65 -1.91
CA VAL A 189 -2.78 -13.45 -1.15
C VAL A 189 -4.18 -12.88 -1.32
N LEU A 190 -4.37 -11.57 -1.22
CA LEU A 190 -5.68 -10.93 -1.42
C LEU A 190 -6.22 -11.12 -2.84
N ARG A 191 -5.35 -11.04 -3.85
CA ARG A 191 -5.73 -11.36 -5.24
C ARG A 191 -6.16 -12.82 -5.37
N GLN A 192 -5.49 -13.74 -4.67
CA GLN A 192 -5.86 -15.15 -4.64
C GLN A 192 -7.24 -15.38 -4.01
N THR A 193 -7.59 -14.71 -2.91
CA THR A 193 -8.93 -14.88 -2.28
C THR A 193 -10.07 -14.43 -3.22
N LEU A 194 -9.80 -13.48 -4.12
CA LEU A 194 -10.73 -13.01 -5.14
C LEU A 194 -10.66 -13.78 -6.48
N GLY A 195 -9.80 -14.81 -6.59
CA GLY A 195 -9.59 -15.53 -7.85
C GLY A 195 -8.98 -14.68 -8.97
N ARG A 196 -8.27 -13.59 -8.64
CA ARG A 196 -7.59 -12.69 -9.58
C ARG A 196 -6.19 -13.22 -9.94
N PRO A 197 -5.56 -12.72 -11.04
CA PRO A 197 -4.15 -12.97 -11.29
C PRO A 197 -3.29 -12.55 -10.09
N ARG A 198 -2.48 -13.47 -9.57
CA ARG A 198 -1.69 -13.29 -8.33
C ARG A 198 -0.53 -12.31 -8.48
N VAL A 199 0.18 -12.40 -9.60
CA VAL A 199 1.37 -11.60 -9.94
C VAL A 199 1.15 -10.92 -11.31
N PRO A 200 0.26 -9.92 -11.39
CA PRO A 200 -0.11 -9.30 -12.66
C PRO A 200 1.00 -8.42 -13.25
N ASN A 201 1.88 -7.87 -12.40
CA ASN A 201 2.88 -6.87 -12.77
C ASN A 201 4.28 -7.37 -12.38
N ALA A 202 5.28 -7.04 -13.20
CA ALA A 202 6.70 -7.26 -12.87
C ALA A 202 7.24 -6.18 -11.90
N PHE A 203 6.67 -4.98 -11.95
CA PHE A 203 6.99 -3.85 -11.09
C PHE A 203 5.74 -3.48 -10.29
N GLU A 204 5.73 -3.81 -9.01
CA GLU A 204 4.62 -3.47 -8.10
C GLU A 204 4.92 -2.11 -7.46
N THR A 205 4.43 -1.04 -8.10
CA THR A 205 4.66 0.36 -7.67
C THR A 205 3.41 0.98 -7.02
N GLY A 206 2.37 0.18 -6.79
CA GLY A 206 1.08 0.66 -6.29
C GLY A 206 0.27 1.43 -7.34
N GLU A 207 0.60 1.30 -8.63
CA GLU A 207 -0.19 1.82 -9.74
C GLU A 207 -0.97 0.67 -10.42
N LYS A 208 -2.25 0.90 -10.74
CA LYS A 208 -3.12 -0.05 -11.47
C LYS A 208 -2.81 -0.06 -12.96
#